data_AF-A0A433TNV4-F1
#
_entry.id   AF-A0A433TNV4-F1
#
_cell.length_a   1.000
_cell.length_b   1.000
_cell.length_c   1.000
_cell.angle_alpha   90.00
_cell.angle_beta   90.00
_cell.angle_gamma   90.00
#
_symmetry.space_group_name_H-M   'P 1'
#
loop_
_entity.id
_entity.type
_entity.pdbx_description
1 polymer ?
#
loop_
_entity_poly.entity_id
_entity_poly.type
_entity_poly.pdbx_seq_one_letter_code
_entity_poly.pdbx_strand_id
1 'polypeptide(L)'
;SEHVDYDEVTALAALMTYKCALVNAPFGGAKAGVQIDPKKYSEGELERVTRRLTVELAKKSFIHPGIDVPAPDMGTGEREMCWIADTYANIVGFSDINARACVTGKPVSQFLVYGALTCCSCSPPPQGFGNVGFHAARYLAKAGAKCIGVAEVEANLYNADGIDPVALDLHLPLLTMTSPPHLSLYCPHRLHTSPSIVLTASTPLPLLSSQAKIIAEGANGPVTPGADRVLMERKILVIPDLFINAGGVTVSYFEWLKNLNHVSYGRLTAKFERDSNLHILESVEKSINKWLEGSRESGFNLKQEKKDKFLGYASEKDIVHAGLEHTMERAAEVIMTTTRNYNLGLDIRTAAYLVSIEKIYNFYREAGVSSVI
;
A
#
# COMPACT_ATOMS: atom_id res chain seq x y z
N SER A 1 -10.77 -13.72 -10.58
CA SER A 1 -10.72 -14.94 -9.75
C SER A 1 -11.98 -15.74 -10.05
N GLU A 2 -11.92 -17.07 -10.09
CA GLU A 2 -13.12 -17.91 -10.31
C GLU A 2 -14.11 -17.84 -9.13
N HIS A 3 -13.62 -17.45 -7.96
CA HIS A 3 -14.37 -17.34 -6.72
C HIS A 3 -15.15 -16.03 -6.57
N VAL A 4 -15.06 -15.11 -7.54
CA VAL A 4 -15.77 -13.83 -7.49
C VAL A 4 -17.27 -14.07 -7.51
N ASP A 5 -17.95 -13.61 -6.46
CA ASP A 5 -19.39 -13.54 -6.37
C ASP A 5 -19.88 -12.14 -5.96
N TYR A 6 -21.20 -11.93 -5.97
CA TYR A 6 -21.79 -10.64 -5.63
C TYR A 6 -21.57 -10.26 -4.16
N ASP A 7 -21.60 -11.25 -3.26
CA ASP A 7 -21.50 -11.03 -1.82
C ASP A 7 -20.06 -10.65 -1.42
N GLU A 8 -19.05 -11.28 -2.03
CA GLU A 8 -17.63 -10.96 -1.90
C GLU A 8 -17.36 -9.54 -2.36
N VAL A 9 -17.84 -9.17 -3.56
CA VAL A 9 -17.66 -7.81 -4.09
C VAL A 9 -18.32 -6.78 -3.19
N THR A 10 -19.53 -7.06 -2.69
CA THR A 10 -20.26 -6.17 -1.78
C THR A 10 -19.53 -6.02 -0.44
N ALA A 11 -19.04 -7.12 0.14
CA ALA A 11 -18.30 -7.12 1.38
C ALA A 11 -16.99 -6.33 1.24
N LEU A 12 -16.24 -6.54 0.16
CA LEU A 12 -15.00 -5.82 -0.12
C LEU A 12 -15.25 -4.33 -0.37
N ALA A 13 -16.33 -3.96 -1.07
CA ALA A 13 -16.71 -2.56 -1.27
C ALA A 13 -17.04 -1.85 0.07
N ALA A 14 -17.79 -2.51 0.96
CA ALA A 14 -18.04 -1.99 2.30
C ALA A 14 -16.74 -1.82 3.10
N LEU A 15 -15.85 -2.82 3.04
CA LEU A 15 -14.54 -2.78 3.71
C LEU A 15 -13.70 -1.60 3.21
N MET A 16 -13.71 -1.31 1.89
CA MET A 16 -13.02 -0.15 1.33
C MET A 16 -13.56 1.17 1.88
N THR A 17 -14.87 1.29 2.13
CA THR A 17 -15.45 2.52 2.73
C THR A 17 -14.87 2.78 4.12
N TYR A 18 -14.88 1.75 4.98
CA TYR A 18 -14.34 1.88 6.33
C TYR A 18 -12.82 2.13 6.31
N LYS A 19 -12.10 1.52 5.35
CA LYS A 19 -10.65 1.65 5.20
C LYS A 19 -10.26 3.07 4.83
N CYS A 20 -10.93 3.63 3.81
CA CYS A 20 -10.75 5.03 3.40
C CYS A 20 -11.03 5.99 4.55
N ALA A 21 -12.12 5.78 5.29
CA ALA A 21 -12.46 6.59 6.47
C ALA A 21 -11.38 6.52 7.55
N LEU A 22 -10.81 5.34 7.81
CA LEU A 22 -9.78 5.17 8.84
C LEU A 22 -8.55 6.05 8.58
N VAL A 23 -8.04 6.02 7.34
CA VAL A 23 -6.84 6.75 6.92
C VAL A 23 -7.11 8.17 6.42
N ASN A 24 -8.35 8.67 6.55
CA ASN A 24 -8.77 9.98 6.03
C ASN A 24 -8.58 10.15 4.51
N ALA A 25 -8.68 9.07 3.74
CA ALA A 25 -8.78 9.17 2.28
C ALA A 25 -10.21 9.58 1.91
N PRO A 26 -10.43 10.67 1.14
CA PRO A 26 -11.75 11.19 0.82
C PRO A 26 -12.43 10.40 -0.31
N PHE A 27 -12.50 9.08 -0.16
CA PHE A 27 -13.14 8.16 -1.11
C PHE A 27 -14.23 7.35 -0.42
N GLY A 28 -15.30 7.08 -1.16
CA GLY A 28 -16.21 5.98 -0.83
C GLY A 28 -15.55 4.63 -1.11
N GLY A 29 -16.21 3.55 -0.70
CA GLY A 29 -15.77 2.20 -1.04
C GLY A 29 -16.47 1.66 -2.28
N ALA A 30 -15.69 1.16 -3.21
CA ALA A 30 -16.16 0.44 -4.38
C ALA A 30 -15.29 -0.80 -4.62
N LYS A 31 -15.84 -1.79 -5.31
CA LYS A 31 -15.10 -2.97 -5.73
C LYS A 31 -15.65 -3.51 -7.04
N ALA A 32 -14.74 -4.00 -7.88
CA ALA A 32 -15.06 -4.70 -9.10
C ALA A 32 -14.39 -6.07 -9.10
N GLY A 33 -15.08 -7.05 -9.70
CA GLY A 33 -14.57 -8.40 -9.85
C GLY A 33 -14.98 -8.98 -11.20
N VAL A 34 -14.07 -9.77 -11.80
CA VAL A 34 -14.34 -10.54 -13.01
C VAL A 34 -14.16 -12.01 -12.68
N GLN A 35 -15.21 -12.79 -12.92
CA GLN A 35 -15.26 -14.23 -12.63
C GLN A 35 -14.53 -15.03 -13.71
N ILE A 36 -13.20 -14.94 -13.72
CA ILE A 36 -12.30 -15.69 -14.60
C ILE A 36 -11.04 -16.13 -13.83
N ASP A 37 -10.43 -17.24 -14.25
CA ASP A 37 -9.06 -17.60 -13.89
C ASP A 37 -8.07 -16.98 -14.89
N PRO A 38 -7.28 -15.97 -14.51
CA PRO A 38 -6.34 -15.34 -15.42
C PRO A 38 -5.30 -16.31 -16.01
N LYS A 39 -5.00 -17.43 -15.33
CA LYS A 39 -4.01 -18.42 -15.81
C LYS A 39 -4.49 -19.20 -17.04
N LYS A 40 -5.80 -19.24 -17.30
CA LYS A 40 -6.40 -19.98 -18.43
C LYS A 40 -6.48 -19.18 -19.72
N TYR A 41 -6.15 -17.89 -19.69
CA TYR A 41 -6.30 -16.98 -20.83
C TYR A 41 -4.94 -16.45 -21.29
N SER A 42 -4.83 -16.21 -22.59
CA SER A 42 -3.70 -15.51 -23.17
C SER A 42 -3.74 -14.01 -22.84
N GLU A 43 -2.58 -13.33 -22.91
CA GLU A 43 -2.51 -11.89 -22.64
C GLU A 43 -3.44 -11.08 -23.55
N GLY A 44 -3.56 -11.44 -24.83
CA GLY A 44 -4.46 -10.78 -25.77
C GLY A 44 -5.95 -11.04 -25.51
N GLU A 45 -6.31 -12.12 -24.81
CA GLU A 45 -7.68 -12.34 -24.32
C GLU A 45 -7.95 -11.49 -23.08
N LEU A 46 -7.02 -11.45 -22.14
CA LEU A 46 -7.12 -10.61 -20.93
C LEU A 46 -7.22 -9.13 -21.29
N GLU A 47 -6.47 -8.67 -22.30
CA GLU A 47 -6.58 -7.30 -22.80
C GLU A 47 -7.99 -7.01 -23.33
N ARG A 48 -8.53 -7.87 -24.20
CA ARG A 48 -9.87 -7.70 -24.77
C ARG A 48 -10.96 -7.69 -23.70
N VAL A 49 -10.85 -8.57 -22.69
CA VAL A 49 -11.78 -8.61 -21.55
C VAL A 49 -11.70 -7.31 -20.75
N THR A 50 -10.50 -6.87 -20.38
CA THR A 50 -10.27 -5.66 -19.57
C THR A 50 -10.77 -4.41 -20.28
N ARG A 51 -10.45 -4.25 -21.57
CA ARG A 51 -10.91 -3.12 -22.37
C ARG A 51 -12.42 -3.13 -22.55
N ARG A 52 -13.03 -4.29 -22.83
CA ARG A 52 -14.48 -4.39 -22.97
C ARG A 52 -15.20 -4.07 -21.66
N LEU A 53 -14.70 -4.57 -20.53
CA LEU A 53 -15.22 -4.25 -19.21
C LEU A 53 -15.19 -2.75 -18.96
N THR A 54 -14.05 -2.09 -19.24
CA THR A 54 -13.88 -0.64 -19.08
C THR A 54 -14.96 0.15 -19.84
N VAL A 55 -15.25 -0.25 -21.08
CA VAL A 55 -16.30 0.40 -21.89
C VAL A 55 -17.69 0.22 -21.27
N GLU A 56 -18.03 -0.98 -20.80
CA GLU A 56 -19.34 -1.25 -20.19
C GLU A 56 -19.51 -0.53 -18.84
N LEU A 57 -18.44 -0.44 -18.04
CA LEU A 57 -18.44 0.35 -16.80
C LEU A 57 -18.59 1.84 -17.10
N ALA A 58 -17.88 2.36 -18.10
CA ALA A 58 -17.89 3.78 -18.44
C ALA A 58 -19.27 4.23 -18.94
N LYS A 59 -19.94 3.40 -19.76
CA LYS A 59 -21.31 3.64 -20.23
C LYS A 59 -22.33 3.75 -19.10
N LYS A 60 -22.10 3.02 -18.00
CA LYS A 60 -22.97 3.01 -16.81
C LYS A 60 -22.47 3.93 -15.70
N SER A 61 -21.45 4.76 -15.96
CA SER A 61 -20.85 5.67 -14.98
C SER A 61 -20.23 4.99 -13.75
N PHE A 62 -19.78 3.74 -13.87
CA PHE A 62 -19.02 3.02 -12.83
C PHE A 62 -17.49 3.13 -13.02
N ILE A 63 -17.04 4.00 -13.91
CA ILE A 63 -15.64 4.44 -13.99
C ILE A 63 -15.63 5.88 -14.49
N HIS A 64 -15.07 6.79 -13.70
CA HIS A 64 -14.90 8.21 -14.01
C HIS A 64 -13.97 8.83 -12.97
N PRO A 65 -13.07 9.77 -13.34
CA PRO A 65 -12.15 10.43 -12.40
C PRO A 65 -12.81 11.04 -11.14
N GLY A 66 -14.09 11.37 -11.22
CA GLY A 66 -14.89 11.95 -10.14
C GLY A 66 -16.08 11.11 -9.66
N ILE A 67 -16.22 9.85 -10.09
CA ILE A 67 -17.31 8.96 -9.64
C ILE A 67 -16.72 7.70 -9.01
N ASP A 68 -15.97 6.91 -9.80
CA ASP A 68 -15.37 5.67 -9.35
C ASP A 68 -14.03 5.47 -10.05
N VAL A 69 -13.00 5.18 -9.26
CA VAL A 69 -11.59 5.13 -9.66
C VAL A 69 -11.02 3.76 -9.29
N PRO A 70 -11.01 2.79 -10.22
CA PRO A 70 -10.51 1.45 -9.94
C PRO A 70 -9.01 1.41 -9.61
N ALA A 71 -8.58 0.31 -9.00
CA ALA A 71 -7.19 0.04 -8.65
C ALA A 71 -6.91 -1.47 -8.77
N PRO A 72 -5.62 -1.89 -8.80
CA PRO A 72 -5.26 -3.30 -8.83
C PRO A 72 -5.75 -4.08 -7.60
N ASP A 73 -6.03 -5.35 -7.82
CA ASP A 73 -6.29 -6.35 -6.78
C ASP A 73 -5.87 -7.74 -7.26
N MET A 74 -6.19 -8.80 -6.50
CA MET A 74 -5.92 -10.20 -6.81
C MET A 74 -6.14 -10.55 -8.30
N GLY A 75 -5.04 -10.85 -9.00
CA GLY A 75 -5.05 -11.23 -10.41
C GLY A 75 -4.98 -10.06 -11.41
N THR A 76 -4.84 -8.82 -10.95
CA THR A 76 -4.62 -7.63 -11.78
C THR A 76 -3.42 -6.82 -11.28
N GLY A 77 -2.76 -6.09 -12.17
CA GLY A 77 -1.60 -5.25 -11.86
C GLY A 77 -1.51 -4.04 -12.76
N GLU A 78 -0.30 -3.49 -12.90
CA GLU A 78 -0.05 -2.28 -13.70
C GLU A 78 -0.49 -2.43 -15.17
N ARG A 79 -0.38 -3.65 -15.72
CA ARG A 79 -0.77 -3.97 -17.09
C ARG A 79 -2.26 -3.75 -17.33
N GLU A 80 -3.12 -4.27 -16.47
CA GLU A 80 -4.56 -4.12 -16.60
C GLU A 80 -4.97 -2.66 -16.38
N MET A 81 -4.37 -1.95 -15.41
CA MET A 81 -4.64 -0.53 -15.17
C MET A 81 -4.24 0.33 -16.36
N CYS A 82 -3.13 -0.01 -17.03
CA CYS A 82 -2.68 0.61 -18.26
C CYS A 82 -3.72 0.49 -19.38
N TRP A 83 -4.31 -0.69 -19.57
CA TRP A 83 -5.38 -0.91 -20.55
C TRP A 83 -6.68 -0.17 -20.21
N ILE A 84 -7.04 -0.10 -18.92
CA ILE A 84 -8.20 0.64 -18.45
C ILE A 84 -8.03 2.14 -18.75
N ALA A 85 -6.89 2.72 -18.36
CA ALA A 85 -6.59 4.13 -18.55
C ALA A 85 -6.61 4.53 -20.04
N ASP A 86 -5.97 3.72 -20.88
CA ASP A 86 -5.91 3.94 -22.32
C ASP A 86 -7.30 3.86 -22.98
N THR A 87 -8.09 2.85 -22.60
CA THR A 87 -9.44 2.66 -23.15
C THR A 87 -10.39 3.79 -22.73
N TYR A 88 -10.35 4.19 -21.46
CA TYR A 88 -11.18 5.27 -20.97
C TYR A 88 -10.82 6.60 -21.64
N ALA A 89 -9.53 6.95 -21.70
CA ALA A 89 -9.05 8.20 -22.27
C ALA A 89 -9.35 8.33 -23.77
N ASN A 90 -9.27 7.24 -24.53
CA ASN A 90 -9.50 7.29 -25.98
C ASN A 90 -10.98 7.22 -26.38
N ILE A 91 -11.86 6.65 -25.55
CA ILE A 91 -13.27 6.42 -25.91
C ILE A 91 -14.20 7.44 -25.25
N VAL A 92 -14.27 7.43 -23.91
CA VAL A 92 -15.28 8.20 -23.16
C VAL A 92 -14.68 9.51 -22.66
N GLY A 93 -13.46 9.48 -22.16
CA GLY A 93 -12.75 10.60 -21.58
C GLY A 93 -11.95 11.44 -22.58
N PHE A 94 -12.19 11.34 -23.89
CA PHE A 94 -11.36 12.06 -24.88
C PHE A 94 -11.30 13.58 -24.66
N SER A 95 -12.40 14.18 -24.20
CA SER A 95 -12.47 15.61 -23.89
C SER A 95 -12.14 15.95 -22.43
N ASP A 96 -11.94 14.96 -21.58
CA ASP A 96 -11.68 15.16 -20.16
C ASP A 96 -10.18 15.33 -19.90
N ILE A 97 -9.79 16.49 -19.39
CA ILE A 97 -8.40 16.77 -18.98
C ILE A 97 -7.90 15.77 -17.94
N ASN A 98 -8.80 15.28 -17.07
CA ASN A 98 -8.50 14.37 -15.99
C ASN A 98 -8.74 12.90 -16.38
N ALA A 99 -8.90 12.58 -17.66
CA ALA A 99 -9.23 11.22 -18.09
C ALA A 99 -8.27 10.14 -17.56
N ARG A 100 -6.99 10.46 -17.39
CA ARG A 100 -5.98 9.53 -16.85
C ARG A 100 -6.09 9.29 -15.34
N ALA A 101 -6.86 10.11 -14.63
CA ALA A 101 -7.19 9.92 -13.23
C ALA A 101 -8.39 8.96 -13.03
N CYS A 102 -8.92 8.35 -14.09
CA CYS A 102 -10.02 7.38 -14.01
C CYS A 102 -9.64 6.07 -13.31
N VAL A 103 -8.35 5.76 -13.16
CA VAL A 103 -7.83 4.53 -12.56
C VAL A 103 -6.50 4.83 -11.86
N THR A 104 -6.14 4.06 -10.83
CA THR A 104 -4.84 4.15 -10.13
C THR A 104 -4.06 2.84 -10.25
N GLY A 105 -2.82 2.78 -9.76
CA GLY A 105 -1.92 1.64 -9.95
C GLY A 105 -1.34 1.55 -11.36
N LYS A 106 -1.21 2.69 -12.06
CA LYS A 106 -0.69 2.75 -13.43
C LYS A 106 0.85 2.64 -13.44
N PRO A 107 1.44 2.13 -14.54
CA PRO A 107 2.89 2.09 -14.69
C PRO A 107 3.48 3.50 -14.75
N VAL A 108 4.71 3.65 -14.24
CA VAL A 108 5.40 4.95 -14.14
C VAL A 108 5.61 5.63 -15.50
N SER A 109 5.66 4.86 -16.60
CA SER A 109 5.85 5.37 -17.96
C SER A 109 4.62 6.06 -18.57
N GLN A 110 3.40 5.75 -18.09
CA GLN A 110 2.17 6.42 -18.58
C GLN A 110 1.95 7.81 -17.97
N PHE A 111 2.72 8.16 -16.94
CA PHE A 111 2.82 9.54 -16.48
C PHE A 111 3.64 10.31 -17.50
N LEU A 112 3.04 11.28 -18.21
CA LEU A 112 3.68 12.00 -19.33
C LEU A 112 4.82 12.96 -18.90
N VAL A 113 5.41 12.76 -17.73
CA VAL A 113 6.53 13.51 -17.19
C VAL A 113 7.55 12.53 -16.63
N TYR A 114 8.70 12.44 -17.30
CA TYR A 114 9.91 11.76 -16.83
C TYR A 114 10.18 12.09 -15.35
N GLY A 115 10.22 11.08 -14.49
CA GLY A 115 10.73 11.20 -13.12
C GLY A 115 9.97 10.39 -12.09
N ALA A 116 10.54 9.24 -11.72
CA ALA A 116 10.46 8.55 -10.43
C ALA A 116 9.11 8.51 -9.67
N LEU A 117 8.41 7.38 -9.79
CA LEU A 117 7.59 6.83 -8.70
C LEU A 117 8.23 5.51 -8.25
N THR A 118 8.61 5.45 -6.98
CA THR A 118 9.12 4.25 -6.31
C THR A 118 8.33 4.03 -5.04
N CYS A 119 7.62 2.90 -4.97
CA CYS A 119 7.52 2.08 -3.76
C CYS A 119 7.13 0.63 -4.09
N CYS A 120 6.49 0.41 -5.25
CA CYS A 120 6.19 -0.94 -5.78
C CYS A 120 6.85 -1.26 -7.15
N SER A 121 7.39 -0.27 -7.88
CA SER A 121 7.46 -0.34 -9.36
C SER A 121 8.85 -0.15 -10.02
N CYS A 122 9.95 -0.26 -9.27
CA CYS A 122 11.30 -0.35 -9.87
C CYS A 122 11.85 -1.78 -9.98
N SER A 123 10.99 -2.77 -9.77
CA SER A 123 11.30 -4.18 -9.91
C SER A 123 10.22 -4.75 -10.83
N PRO A 124 10.52 -5.72 -11.71
CA PRO A 124 9.47 -6.45 -12.42
C PRO A 124 8.43 -6.92 -11.37
N PRO A 125 7.12 -6.96 -11.72
CA PRO A 125 6.11 -7.42 -10.78
C PRO A 125 6.57 -8.76 -10.20
N PRO A 126 6.56 -8.91 -8.85
CA PRO A 126 7.09 -10.11 -8.22
C PRO A 126 6.37 -11.32 -8.79
N GLN A 127 7.15 -12.25 -9.32
CA GLN A 127 6.63 -13.47 -9.95
C GLN A 127 6.22 -14.49 -8.87
N GLY A 128 6.69 -14.29 -7.62
CA GLY A 128 6.42 -15.11 -6.46
C GLY A 128 5.82 -14.38 -5.25
N PHE A 129 5.03 -15.10 -4.44
CA PHE A 129 4.40 -14.73 -3.17
C PHE A 129 3.45 -13.52 -3.15
N GLY A 130 3.13 -12.97 -4.32
CA GLY A 130 2.22 -11.85 -4.51
C GLY A 130 2.77 -10.50 -4.07
N ASN A 131 2.17 -9.41 -4.55
CA ASN A 131 2.63 -8.04 -4.32
C ASN A 131 2.74 -7.69 -2.82
N VAL A 132 1.69 -7.98 -2.04
CA VAL A 132 1.63 -7.65 -0.60
C VAL A 132 2.68 -8.44 0.17
N GLY A 133 2.78 -9.75 -0.09
CA GLY A 133 3.70 -10.64 0.61
C GLY A 133 5.16 -10.29 0.35
N PHE A 134 5.54 -10.13 -0.92
CA PHE A 134 6.90 -9.78 -1.32
C PHE A 134 7.36 -8.44 -0.73
N HIS A 135 6.57 -7.37 -0.90
CA HIS A 135 6.96 -6.05 -0.42
C HIS A 135 7.02 -6.00 1.11
N ALA A 136 6.07 -6.63 1.80
CA ALA A 136 6.11 -6.69 3.26
C ALA A 136 7.36 -7.42 3.77
N ALA A 137 7.68 -8.59 3.20
CA ALA A 137 8.89 -9.33 3.56
C ALA A 137 10.16 -8.51 3.30
N ARG A 138 10.23 -7.81 2.16
CA ARG A 138 11.36 -6.94 1.79
C ARG A 138 11.55 -5.77 2.76
N TYR A 139 10.48 -5.08 3.15
CA TYR A 139 10.58 -3.95 4.08
C TYR A 139 10.90 -4.41 5.51
N LEU A 140 10.32 -5.53 5.95
CA LEU A 140 10.67 -6.15 7.24
C LEU A 140 12.13 -6.59 7.28
N ALA A 141 12.64 -7.19 6.20
CA ALA A 141 14.05 -7.59 6.08
C ALA A 141 14.99 -6.37 6.14
N LYS A 142 14.64 -5.28 5.45
CA LYS A 142 15.39 -4.01 5.55
C LYS A 142 15.40 -3.42 6.95
N ALA A 143 14.31 -3.60 7.71
CA ALA A 143 14.22 -3.19 9.11
C ALA A 143 14.95 -4.14 10.08
N GLY A 144 15.57 -5.22 9.58
CA GLY A 144 16.35 -6.17 10.37
C GLY A 144 15.58 -7.42 10.83
N ALA A 145 14.33 -7.60 10.42
CA ALA A 145 13.59 -8.83 10.70
C ALA A 145 14.04 -9.98 9.78
N LYS A 146 14.01 -11.21 10.27
CA LYS A 146 14.33 -12.40 9.48
C LYS A 146 13.07 -13.06 8.95
N CYS A 147 12.96 -13.22 7.63
CA CYS A 147 11.90 -14.01 7.02
C CYS A 147 12.23 -15.50 7.15
N ILE A 148 11.52 -16.22 8.01
CA ILE A 148 11.83 -17.64 8.31
C ILE A 148 11.04 -18.64 7.46
N GLY A 149 9.97 -18.19 6.80
CA GLY A 149 9.14 -19.05 5.97
C GLY A 149 8.17 -18.29 5.09
N VAL A 150 7.83 -18.93 3.98
CA VAL A 150 6.98 -18.40 2.91
C VAL A 150 6.03 -19.52 2.50
N ALA A 151 4.72 -19.27 2.49
CA ALA A 151 3.68 -20.31 2.34
C ALA A 151 2.78 -20.08 1.11
N GLU A 152 3.09 -20.72 -0.02
CA GLU A 152 2.30 -20.63 -1.25
C GLU A 152 1.33 -21.80 -1.43
N VAL A 153 0.42 -21.63 -2.39
CA VAL A 153 -0.52 -22.66 -2.83
C VAL A 153 0.21 -23.94 -3.25
N GLU A 154 1.37 -23.80 -3.92
CA GLU A 154 2.10 -24.93 -4.51
C GLU A 154 3.27 -25.40 -3.63
N ALA A 155 3.86 -24.52 -2.82
CA ALA A 155 5.01 -24.86 -1.98
C ALA A 155 5.10 -24.01 -0.72
N ASN A 156 5.51 -24.62 0.39
CA ASN A 156 5.96 -23.87 1.57
C ASN A 156 7.47 -23.98 1.67
N LEU A 157 8.11 -22.84 1.91
CA LEU A 157 9.54 -22.70 2.08
C LEU A 157 9.83 -22.35 3.53
N TYR A 158 10.88 -22.94 4.07
CA TYR A 158 11.31 -22.69 5.44
C TYR A 158 12.83 -22.64 5.50
N ASN A 159 13.35 -21.62 6.18
CA ASN A 159 14.76 -21.53 6.53
C ASN A 159 14.90 -20.81 7.88
N ALA A 160 15.44 -21.50 8.88
CA ALA A 160 15.67 -20.94 10.21
C ALA A 160 16.70 -19.79 10.21
N ASP A 161 17.66 -19.83 9.28
CA ASP A 161 18.70 -18.80 9.16
C ASP A 161 18.19 -17.52 8.48
N GLY A 162 17.04 -17.62 7.81
CA GLY A 162 16.38 -16.55 7.10
C GLY A 162 16.40 -16.74 5.58
N ILE A 163 15.36 -16.23 4.93
CA ILE A 163 15.19 -16.20 3.48
C ILE A 163 15.33 -14.74 3.04
N ASP A 164 16.23 -14.46 2.11
CA ASP A 164 16.27 -13.14 1.47
C ASP A 164 15.10 -13.03 0.48
N PRO A 165 14.13 -12.12 0.71
CA PRO A 165 12.98 -11.97 -0.16
C PRO A 165 13.36 -11.59 -1.60
N VAL A 166 14.43 -10.81 -1.78
CA VAL A 166 14.86 -10.36 -3.11
C VAL A 166 15.50 -11.51 -3.88
N ALA A 167 16.36 -12.30 -3.23
CA ALA A 167 16.90 -13.51 -3.84
C ALA A 167 15.79 -14.52 -4.16
N LEU A 168 14.78 -14.66 -3.28
CA LEU A 168 13.69 -15.62 -3.49
C LEU A 168 12.89 -15.31 -4.75
N ASP A 169 12.48 -14.06 -4.95
CA ASP A 169 11.68 -13.65 -6.13
C ASP A 169 12.44 -13.88 -7.45
N LEU A 170 13.76 -13.68 -7.46
CA LEU A 170 14.62 -13.97 -8.63
C LEU A 170 14.71 -15.48 -8.95
N HIS A 171 14.58 -16.35 -7.94
CA HIS A 171 14.74 -17.80 -8.10
C HIS A 171 13.40 -18.55 -8.18
N LEU A 172 12.28 -17.92 -7.83
CA LEU A 172 10.96 -18.56 -7.89
C LEU A 172 10.57 -19.10 -9.29
N PRO A 173 10.91 -18.42 -10.40
CA PRO A 173 10.64 -18.93 -11.75
C PRO A 173 11.44 -20.20 -12.07
N LEU A 174 12.56 -20.43 -11.39
CA LEU A 174 13.47 -21.58 -11.57
C LEU A 174 13.17 -22.72 -10.59
N LEU A 175 12.52 -22.42 -9.47
CA LEU A 175 12.16 -23.34 -8.40
C LEU A 175 11.13 -24.40 -8.82
N THR A 176 10.34 -24.14 -9.86
CA THR A 176 9.46 -25.14 -10.51
C THR A 176 10.24 -26.27 -11.19
N MET A 177 11.56 -26.12 -11.41
CA MET A 177 12.41 -27.11 -12.08
C MET A 177 13.45 -27.79 -11.18
N THR A 178 13.87 -27.20 -10.06
CA THR A 178 14.78 -27.83 -9.09
C THR A 178 14.77 -27.06 -7.76
N SER A 179 14.59 -27.76 -6.63
CA SER A 179 14.75 -27.15 -5.30
C SER A 179 16.22 -26.77 -5.07
N PRO A 180 16.55 -25.51 -4.74
CA PRO A 180 17.91 -25.13 -4.40
C PRO A 180 18.35 -25.85 -3.11
N PRO A 181 19.63 -26.23 -2.99
CA PRO A 181 20.13 -27.16 -1.96
C PRO A 181 20.02 -26.63 -0.51
N HIS A 182 19.65 -25.35 -0.32
CA HIS A 182 19.53 -24.70 0.98
C HIS A 182 18.09 -24.43 1.43
N LEU A 183 17.08 -24.74 0.61
CA LEU A 183 15.67 -24.58 0.95
C LEU A 183 15.03 -25.96 1.10
N SER A 184 14.56 -26.28 2.31
CA SER A 184 13.68 -27.42 2.50
C SER A 184 12.27 -27.08 1.99
N LEU A 185 11.81 -27.78 0.95
CA LEU A 185 10.40 -27.81 0.58
C LEU A 185 9.62 -28.47 1.72
N TYR A 186 8.68 -27.73 2.32
CA TYR A 186 7.90 -28.17 3.46
C TYR A 186 6.41 -28.31 3.14
N CYS A 187 5.75 -29.27 3.78
CA CYS A 187 4.33 -29.58 3.66
C CYS A 187 3.75 -29.80 5.08
N PRO A 188 2.44 -29.63 5.33
CA PRO A 188 1.69 -28.38 5.34
C PRO A 188 1.27 -27.96 6.77
N HIS A 189 1.73 -28.60 7.85
CA HIS A 189 1.02 -28.54 9.15
C HIS A 189 1.81 -28.10 10.39
N ARG A 190 3.12 -27.84 10.32
CA ARG A 190 3.87 -27.30 11.48
C ARG A 190 5.05 -26.44 11.07
N LEU A 191 4.99 -25.15 11.40
CA LEU A 191 6.21 -24.35 11.53
C LEU A 191 6.98 -24.89 12.74
N HIS A 192 8.13 -25.51 12.53
CA HIS A 192 8.95 -26.11 13.60
C HIS A 192 9.54 -25.06 14.55
N THR A 193 9.68 -23.82 14.10
CA THR A 193 9.92 -22.64 14.95
C THR A 193 8.69 -21.75 14.94
N SER A 194 8.30 -21.27 16.12
CA SER A 194 7.17 -20.35 16.26
C SER A 194 7.57 -18.96 15.72
N PRO A 195 7.04 -18.50 14.58
CA PRO A 195 7.31 -17.14 14.12
C PRO A 195 6.78 -16.14 15.15
N SER A 196 7.49 -15.03 15.39
CA SER A 196 6.98 -13.96 16.25
C SER A 196 5.79 -13.24 15.61
N ILE A 197 5.83 -13.06 14.29
CA ILE A 197 4.84 -12.35 13.47
C ILE A 197 4.41 -13.25 12.32
N VAL A 198 3.12 -13.35 12.07
CA VAL A 198 2.55 -13.99 10.88
C VAL A 198 1.88 -12.92 10.03
N LEU A 199 2.29 -12.81 8.75
CA LEU A 199 1.67 -11.93 7.78
C LEU A 199 0.82 -12.75 6.82
N THR A 200 -0.47 -12.41 6.73
CA THR A 200 -1.41 -13.10 5.83
C THR A 200 -1.53 -12.28 4.55
N ALA A 201 -1.01 -12.78 3.43
CA ALA A 201 -1.05 -12.10 2.14
C ALA A 201 -2.05 -12.71 1.14
N SER A 202 -2.81 -13.74 1.53
CA SER A 202 -3.77 -14.46 0.70
C SER A 202 -5.01 -14.91 1.50
N THR A 203 -5.90 -15.69 0.87
CA THR A 203 -7.13 -16.31 1.41
C THR A 203 -6.92 -16.98 2.77
N PRO A 204 -8.01 -17.19 3.56
CA PRO A 204 -7.91 -17.54 4.97
C PRO A 204 -7.06 -18.78 5.22
N LEU A 205 -5.93 -18.59 5.91
CA LEU A 205 -5.09 -19.65 6.42
C LEU A 205 -5.69 -20.24 7.71
N PRO A 206 -5.44 -21.52 8.03
CA PRO A 206 -5.78 -22.08 9.33
C PRO A 206 -4.86 -21.49 10.42
N LEU A 207 -5.19 -20.28 10.89
CA LEU A 207 -4.38 -19.52 11.85
C LEU A 207 -4.60 -19.96 13.31
N LEU A 208 -5.60 -20.79 13.57
CA LEU A 208 -5.98 -21.26 14.91
C LEU A 208 -4.85 -22.01 15.62
N SER A 209 -3.98 -22.70 14.88
CA SER A 209 -2.82 -23.42 15.43
C SER A 209 -1.55 -22.58 15.52
N SER A 210 -1.60 -21.29 15.15
CA SER A 210 -0.43 -20.42 15.20
C SER A 210 0.08 -20.24 16.62
N GLN A 211 1.41 -20.17 16.76
CA GLN A 211 2.12 -19.82 17.98
C GLN A 211 2.67 -18.38 17.94
N ALA A 212 2.28 -17.61 16.93
CA ALA A 212 2.73 -16.23 16.78
C ALA A 212 2.15 -15.31 17.83
N LYS A 213 2.88 -14.24 18.14
CA LYS A 213 2.43 -13.19 19.07
C LYS A 213 1.65 -12.10 18.37
N ILE A 214 1.93 -11.89 17.08
CA ILE A 214 1.29 -10.87 16.25
C ILE A 214 0.84 -11.50 14.93
N ILE A 215 -0.38 -11.19 14.52
CA ILE A 215 -0.93 -11.51 13.20
C ILE A 215 -1.19 -10.18 12.47
N ALA A 216 -0.62 -10.04 11.28
CA ALA A 216 -0.70 -8.86 10.44
C ALA A 216 -1.52 -9.18 9.17
N GLU A 217 -2.72 -8.59 9.07
CA GLU A 217 -3.65 -8.89 8.00
C GLU A 217 -3.39 -8.12 6.69
N GLY A 218 -2.40 -8.56 5.91
CA GLY A 218 -2.12 -7.96 4.60
C GLY A 218 -3.26 -8.13 3.59
N ALA A 219 -3.91 -9.29 3.56
CA ALA A 219 -5.09 -9.57 2.75
C ALA A 219 -6.36 -8.95 3.37
N ASN A 220 -7.44 -8.85 2.59
CA ASN A 220 -8.75 -8.43 3.09
C ASN A 220 -9.49 -9.62 3.72
N GLY A 221 -9.91 -9.49 4.98
CA GLY A 221 -10.68 -10.50 5.72
C GLY A 221 -10.05 -11.90 5.89
N PRO A 222 -8.73 -12.05 6.17
CA PRO A 222 -8.11 -13.37 6.28
C PRO A 222 -8.47 -14.11 7.58
N VAL A 223 -8.88 -13.40 8.63
CA VAL A 223 -9.30 -13.98 9.92
C VAL A 223 -10.82 -13.88 10.07
N THR A 224 -11.47 -15.01 10.32
CA THR A 224 -12.91 -15.02 10.59
C THR A 224 -13.22 -14.49 11.99
N PRO A 225 -14.42 -13.94 12.25
CA PRO A 225 -14.79 -13.44 13.58
C PRO A 225 -14.68 -14.50 14.70
N GLY A 226 -14.92 -15.78 14.37
CA GLY A 226 -14.71 -16.89 15.30
C GLY A 226 -13.24 -17.12 15.64
N ALA A 227 -12.36 -17.02 14.64
CA ALA A 227 -10.92 -17.15 14.84
C ALA A 227 -10.35 -15.96 15.63
N ASP A 228 -10.83 -14.75 15.38
CA ASP A 228 -10.43 -13.53 16.08
C ASP A 228 -10.64 -13.65 17.61
N ARG A 229 -11.79 -14.19 18.03
CA ARG A 229 -12.08 -14.49 19.46
C ARG A 229 -11.07 -15.46 20.08
N VAL A 230 -10.77 -16.56 19.39
CA VAL A 230 -9.80 -17.56 19.87
C VAL A 230 -8.40 -16.97 19.97
N LEU A 231 -8.01 -16.12 19.01
CA LEU A 231 -6.71 -15.45 19.02
C LEU A 231 -6.61 -14.45 20.19
N MET A 232 -7.68 -13.71 20.48
CA MET A 232 -7.76 -12.81 21.63
C MET A 232 -7.65 -13.55 22.97
N GLU A 233 -8.34 -14.68 23.13
CA GLU A 233 -8.24 -15.53 24.33
C GLU A 233 -6.80 -16.02 24.55
N ARG A 234 -6.07 -16.27 23.46
CA ARG A 234 -4.65 -16.67 23.48
C ARG A 234 -3.68 -15.50 23.63
N LYS A 235 -4.18 -14.27 23.81
CA LYS A 235 -3.40 -13.02 23.93
C LYS A 235 -2.51 -12.76 22.71
N ILE A 236 -2.98 -13.15 21.53
CA ILE A 236 -2.32 -12.86 20.25
C ILE A 236 -2.87 -11.54 19.73
N LEU A 237 -1.99 -10.62 19.34
CA LEU A 237 -2.38 -9.34 18.78
C LEU A 237 -2.72 -9.49 17.30
N VAL A 238 -3.94 -9.17 16.90
CA VAL A 238 -4.35 -9.11 15.50
C VAL A 238 -4.36 -7.65 15.06
N ILE A 239 -3.50 -7.29 14.11
CA ILE A 239 -3.52 -5.99 13.46
C ILE A 239 -4.47 -6.09 12.26
N PRO A 240 -5.62 -5.40 12.30
CA PRO A 240 -6.69 -5.61 11.35
C PRO A 240 -6.32 -5.12 9.94
N ASP A 241 -6.88 -5.82 8.96
CA ASP A 241 -6.79 -5.53 7.53
C ASP A 241 -7.17 -4.08 7.21
N LEU A 242 -8.22 -3.58 7.87
CA LEU A 242 -8.72 -2.23 7.77
C LEU A 242 -7.63 -1.16 7.95
N PHE A 243 -6.63 -1.45 8.79
CA PHE A 243 -5.52 -0.56 9.04
C PHE A 243 -4.31 -0.95 8.19
N ILE A 244 -3.80 -2.17 8.32
CA ILE A 244 -2.45 -2.51 7.87
C ILE A 244 -2.28 -2.52 6.35
N ASN A 245 -3.35 -2.82 5.60
CA ASN A 245 -3.32 -2.82 4.13
C ASN A 245 -3.84 -1.50 3.52
N ALA A 246 -4.20 -0.52 4.35
CA ALA A 246 -4.70 0.79 3.90
C ALA A 246 -3.64 1.64 3.19
N GLY A 247 -2.35 1.31 3.34
CA GLY A 247 -1.29 1.99 2.60
C GLY A 247 -1.46 1.94 1.07
N GLY A 248 -2.08 0.88 0.55
CA GLY A 248 -2.39 0.78 -0.88
C GLY A 248 -3.35 1.89 -1.33
N VAL A 249 -4.44 2.12 -0.60
CA VAL A 249 -5.41 3.17 -0.93
C VAL A 249 -4.86 4.57 -0.70
N THR A 250 -4.01 4.76 0.31
CA THR A 250 -3.32 6.04 0.55
C THR A 250 -2.42 6.42 -0.61
N VAL A 251 -1.64 5.48 -1.15
CA VAL A 251 -0.77 5.75 -2.31
C VAL A 251 -1.58 5.92 -3.59
N SER A 252 -2.67 5.15 -3.78
CA SER A 252 -3.64 5.40 -4.87
C SER A 252 -4.23 6.80 -4.80
N TYR A 253 -4.54 7.32 -3.61
CA TYR A 253 -5.01 8.68 -3.42
C TYR A 253 -3.96 9.71 -3.86
N PHE A 254 -2.68 9.52 -3.51
CA PHE A 254 -1.60 10.38 -3.98
C PHE A 254 -1.42 10.32 -5.50
N GLU A 255 -1.55 9.14 -6.10
CA GLU A 255 -1.52 8.99 -7.55
C GLU A 255 -2.68 9.73 -8.22
N TRP A 256 -3.89 9.64 -7.67
CA TRP A 256 -5.05 10.37 -8.15
C TRP A 256 -4.83 11.88 -8.08
N LEU A 257 -4.37 12.41 -6.94
CA LEU A 257 -4.01 13.82 -6.78
C LEU A 257 -2.93 14.27 -7.77
N LYS A 258 -1.91 13.45 -8.01
CA LYS A 258 -0.88 13.73 -9.01
C LYS A 258 -1.49 13.89 -10.40
N ASN A 259 -2.39 12.98 -10.79
CA ASN A 259 -3.05 13.03 -12.10
C ASN A 259 -3.96 14.26 -12.26
N LEU A 260 -4.59 14.73 -11.17
CA LEU A 260 -5.38 15.97 -11.18
C LEU A 260 -4.53 17.23 -11.26
N ASN A 261 -3.35 17.23 -10.63
CA ASN A 261 -2.48 18.40 -10.61
C ASN A 261 -1.67 18.59 -11.90
N HIS A 262 -1.54 17.54 -12.73
CA HIS A 262 -0.76 17.56 -13.99
C HIS A 262 0.72 17.95 -13.83
N VAL A 263 1.26 17.90 -12.60
CA VAL A 263 2.62 18.31 -12.26
C VAL A 263 3.23 17.29 -11.31
N SER A 264 4.47 16.87 -11.57
CA SER A 264 5.24 16.03 -10.64
C SER A 264 5.57 16.82 -9.37
N TYR A 265 5.44 16.18 -8.21
CA TYR A 265 5.76 16.83 -6.94
C TYR A 265 7.21 17.32 -6.90
N GLY A 266 7.41 18.50 -6.30
CA GLY A 266 8.72 19.17 -6.22
C GLY A 266 9.20 19.81 -7.53
N ARG A 267 8.58 19.56 -8.69
CA ARG A 267 9.05 20.11 -9.98
C ARG A 267 9.12 21.64 -10.00
N LEU A 268 8.16 22.32 -9.35
CA LEU A 268 8.08 23.77 -9.33
C LEU A 268 8.94 24.41 -8.22
N THR A 269 9.19 23.69 -7.12
CA THR A 269 9.80 24.25 -5.91
C THR A 269 11.23 23.79 -5.66
N ALA A 270 11.68 22.67 -6.25
CA ALA A 270 12.96 22.03 -5.91
C ALA A 270 14.17 22.98 -6.02
N LYS A 271 14.26 23.76 -7.10
CA LYS A 271 15.37 24.72 -7.24
C LYS A 271 15.26 25.87 -6.24
N PHE A 272 14.07 26.41 -6.06
CA PHE A 272 13.82 27.52 -5.14
C PHE A 272 14.13 27.12 -3.69
N GLU A 273 13.68 25.93 -3.25
CA GLU A 273 13.98 25.37 -1.93
C GLU A 273 15.48 25.15 -1.75
N ARG A 274 16.16 24.60 -2.76
CA ARG A 274 17.61 24.41 -2.72
C ARG A 274 18.37 25.72 -2.57
N ASP A 275 18.03 26.72 -3.39
CA ASP A 275 18.68 28.03 -3.37
C ASP A 275 18.37 28.77 -2.06
N SER A 276 17.14 28.66 -1.55
CA SER A 276 16.73 29.22 -0.25
C SER A 276 17.52 28.59 0.90
N ASN A 277 17.59 27.25 0.96
CA ASN A 277 18.36 26.53 1.98
C ASN A 277 19.84 26.88 1.91
N LEU A 278 20.40 27.04 0.71
CA LEU A 278 21.78 27.48 0.54
C LEU A 278 21.99 28.88 1.12
N HIS A 279 21.13 29.84 0.79
CA HIS A 279 21.22 31.20 1.31
C HIS A 279 21.04 31.28 2.83
N ILE A 280 20.18 30.43 3.41
CA ILE A 280 20.04 30.31 4.86
C ILE A 280 21.37 29.83 5.48
N LEU A 281 21.97 28.78 4.92
CA LEU A 281 23.25 28.26 5.41
C LEU A 281 24.38 29.30 5.27
N GLU A 282 24.45 30.00 4.14
CA GLU A 282 25.43 31.08 3.93
C GLU A 282 25.23 32.24 4.92
N SER A 283 23.99 32.59 5.23
CA SER A 283 23.66 33.65 6.20
C SER A 283 24.11 33.27 7.61
N VAL A 284 23.88 32.02 8.01
CA VAL A 284 24.33 31.48 9.30
C VAL A 284 25.86 31.43 9.34
N GLU A 285 26.51 30.93 8.28
CA GLU A 285 27.96 30.85 8.17
C GLU A 285 28.61 32.24 8.25
N LYS A 286 28.06 33.23 7.53
CA LYS A 286 28.50 34.64 7.62
C LYS A 286 28.31 35.23 9.02
N SER A 287 27.20 34.95 9.68
CA SER A 287 26.91 35.46 11.02
C SER A 287 27.85 34.89 12.08
N ILE A 288 28.13 33.58 12.01
CA ILE A 288 29.09 32.91 12.90
C ILE A 288 30.51 33.41 12.65
N ASN A 289 30.92 33.52 11.39
CA ASN A 289 32.27 33.98 11.05
C ASN A 289 32.51 35.43 11.48
N LYS A 290 31.52 36.33 11.30
CA LYS A 290 31.60 37.70 11.82
C LYS A 290 31.73 37.77 13.34
N TRP A 291 31.12 36.84 14.07
CA TRP A 291 31.30 36.73 15.52
C TRP A 291 32.68 36.16 15.89
N LEU A 292 33.16 35.17 15.14
CA LEU A 292 34.48 34.56 15.33
C LEU A 292 35.63 35.50 14.94
N GLU A 293 35.45 36.50 14.08
CA GLU A 293 36.47 37.50 13.75
C GLU A 293 36.98 38.28 14.99
N GLY A 294 36.20 38.37 16.06
CA GLY A 294 36.63 38.91 17.36
C GLY A 294 37.35 37.90 18.28
N SER A 295 37.38 36.62 17.89
CA SER A 295 37.91 35.48 18.65
C SER A 295 39.14 34.94 17.91
N ARG A 296 40.20 34.49 18.59
CA ARG A 296 41.40 33.90 17.92
C ARG A 296 41.17 32.50 17.32
N GLU A 297 39.91 32.16 17.02
CA GLU A 297 39.52 30.84 16.56
C GLU A 297 39.39 30.80 15.03
N SER A 298 39.73 29.65 14.45
CA SER A 298 39.60 29.41 13.00
C SER A 298 38.14 29.48 12.54
N GLY A 299 37.91 30.11 11.39
CA GLY A 299 36.58 30.28 10.80
C GLY A 299 35.77 28.98 10.68
N PHE A 300 34.46 29.09 10.90
CA PHE A 300 33.52 27.99 10.78
C PHE A 300 33.19 27.73 9.31
N ASN A 301 33.46 26.52 8.84
CA ASN A 301 33.03 26.04 7.53
C ASN A 301 32.34 24.68 7.68
N LEU A 302 31.09 24.61 7.23
CA LEU A 302 30.30 23.38 7.23
C LEU A 302 30.87 22.40 6.19
N LYS A 303 31.22 21.18 6.63
CA LYS A 303 31.64 20.09 5.74
C LYS A 303 30.62 19.88 4.60
N GLN A 304 31.12 19.70 3.39
CA GLN A 304 30.32 19.58 2.17
C GLN A 304 29.25 18.47 2.27
N GLU A 305 29.58 17.33 2.88
CA GLU A 305 28.63 16.22 3.08
C GLU A 305 27.38 16.60 3.88
N LYS A 306 27.50 17.51 4.85
CA LYS A 306 26.36 18.01 5.63
C LYS A 306 25.56 19.06 4.85
N LYS A 307 26.25 19.88 4.03
CA LYS A 307 25.61 20.81 3.10
C LYS A 307 24.77 20.05 2.09
N ASP A 308 25.29 18.98 1.49
CA ASP A 308 24.59 18.20 0.47
C ASP A 308 23.31 17.52 0.99
N LYS A 309 23.32 17.04 2.24
CA LYS A 309 22.11 16.51 2.90
C LYS A 309 21.05 17.59 3.15
N PHE A 310 21.46 18.82 3.50
CA PHE A 310 20.56 19.94 3.78
C PHE A 310 20.03 20.61 2.50
N LEU A 311 20.80 20.52 1.41
CA LEU A 311 20.45 20.99 0.07
C LEU A 311 19.62 19.99 -0.72
N GLY A 312 19.31 18.82 -0.14
CA GLY A 312 18.35 17.88 -0.69
C GLY A 312 16.97 18.51 -0.72
N TYR A 313 16.27 18.37 -1.84
CA TYR A 313 14.84 18.68 -1.93
C TYR A 313 14.06 17.37 -1.80
N ALA A 314 12.81 17.46 -1.33
CA ALA A 314 11.95 16.30 -1.26
C ALA A 314 11.59 15.85 -2.69
N SER A 315 12.09 14.69 -3.10
CA SER A 315 11.65 14.10 -4.36
C SER A 315 10.20 13.62 -4.23
N GLU A 316 9.54 13.38 -5.35
CA GLU A 316 8.18 12.79 -5.36
C GLU A 316 8.11 11.50 -4.52
N LYS A 317 9.16 10.68 -4.60
CA LYS A 317 9.31 9.47 -3.79
C LYS A 317 9.31 9.78 -2.29
N ASP A 318 10.07 10.78 -1.87
CA ASP A 318 10.21 11.13 -0.46
C ASP A 318 8.89 11.67 0.10
N ILE A 319 8.15 12.44 -0.71
CA ILE A 319 6.83 12.96 -0.38
C ILE A 319 5.83 11.82 -0.20
N VAL A 320 5.82 10.84 -1.11
CA VAL A 320 4.94 9.67 -1.01
C VAL A 320 5.28 8.84 0.24
N HIS A 321 6.56 8.61 0.52
CA HIS A 321 6.98 7.87 1.72
C HIS A 321 6.59 8.59 3.02
N ALA A 322 6.93 9.87 3.15
CA ALA A 322 6.63 10.66 4.34
C ALA A 322 5.12 10.82 4.54
N GLY A 323 4.37 11.03 3.44
CA GLY A 323 2.91 11.12 3.49
C GLY A 323 2.26 9.82 3.93
N LEU A 324 2.75 8.68 3.42
CA LEU A 324 2.27 7.35 3.83
C LEU A 324 2.60 7.07 5.30
N GLU A 325 3.85 7.29 5.72
CA GLU A 325 4.28 7.11 7.10
C GLU A 325 3.43 7.94 8.07
N HIS A 326 3.30 9.25 7.80
CA HIS A 326 2.48 10.14 8.60
C HIS A 326 1.02 9.69 8.71
N THR A 327 0.42 9.25 7.59
CA THR A 327 -0.97 8.78 7.56
C THR A 327 -1.15 7.53 8.42
N MET A 328 -0.23 6.57 8.29
CA MET A 328 -0.29 5.30 9.02
C MET A 328 -0.02 5.49 10.52
N GLU A 329 0.95 6.33 10.89
CA GLU A 329 1.22 6.69 12.30
C GLU A 329 0.00 7.35 12.93
N ARG A 330 -0.57 8.37 12.26
CA ARG A 330 -1.73 9.09 12.76
C ARG A 330 -2.94 8.17 12.95
N ALA A 331 -3.20 7.28 11.98
CA ALA A 331 -4.27 6.29 12.10
C ALA A 331 -4.01 5.31 13.25
N ALA A 332 -2.77 4.84 13.43
CA ALA A 332 -2.40 3.98 14.55
C ALA A 332 -2.64 4.65 15.91
N GLU A 333 -2.22 5.91 16.07
CA GLU A 333 -2.42 6.69 17.30
C GLU A 333 -3.91 6.82 17.65
N VAL A 334 -4.75 7.12 16.65
CA VAL A 334 -6.20 7.26 16.84
C VAL A 334 -6.82 5.93 17.25
N ILE A 335 -6.41 4.83 16.61
CA ILE A 335 -6.88 3.49 16.99
C ILE A 335 -6.46 3.16 18.41
N MET A 336 -5.17 3.34 18.77
CA MET A 336 -4.67 3.07 20.12
C MET A 336 -5.37 3.91 21.19
N THR A 337 -5.65 5.18 20.89
CA THR A 337 -6.39 6.08 21.78
C THR A 337 -7.83 5.57 21.97
N THR A 338 -8.49 5.16 20.89
CA THR A 338 -9.84 4.59 20.91
C THR A 338 -9.88 3.28 21.70
N THR A 339 -8.91 2.38 21.49
CA THR A 339 -8.75 1.13 22.25
C THR A 339 -8.64 1.40 23.76
N ARG A 340 -7.89 2.44 24.16
CA ARG A 340 -7.77 2.84 25.57
C ARG A 340 -9.07 3.43 26.12
N ASN A 341 -9.71 4.32 25.37
CA ASN A 341 -10.95 5.00 25.79
C ASN A 341 -12.10 4.02 26.03
N TYR A 342 -12.23 3.00 25.19
CA TYR A 342 -13.26 1.97 25.29
C TYR A 342 -12.81 0.71 26.05
N ASN A 343 -11.58 0.70 26.60
CA ASN A 343 -10.99 -0.43 27.33
C ASN A 343 -11.06 -1.78 26.56
N LEU A 344 -10.76 -1.75 25.26
CA LEU A 344 -10.88 -2.89 24.36
C LEU A 344 -9.69 -3.88 24.43
N GLY A 345 -8.63 -3.55 25.17
CA GLY A 345 -7.48 -4.43 25.34
C GLY A 345 -6.73 -4.69 24.02
N LEU A 346 -6.78 -5.95 23.54
CA LEU A 346 -6.15 -6.36 22.27
C LEU A 346 -7.11 -6.31 21.08
N ASP A 347 -8.38 -5.95 21.28
CA ASP A 347 -9.36 -5.82 20.20
C ASP A 347 -9.17 -4.49 19.44
N ILE A 348 -8.14 -4.47 18.60
CA ILE A 348 -7.80 -3.36 17.72
C ILE A 348 -8.78 -3.28 16.55
N ARG A 349 -9.36 -4.40 16.11
CA ARG A 349 -10.31 -4.44 14.99
C ARG A 349 -11.56 -3.63 15.32
N THR A 350 -12.17 -3.87 16.48
CA THR A 350 -13.35 -3.12 16.92
C THR A 350 -13.02 -1.63 17.06
N ALA A 351 -11.85 -1.28 17.61
CA ALA A 351 -11.42 0.11 17.71
C ALA A 351 -11.30 0.79 16.33
N ALA A 352 -10.75 0.09 15.34
CA ALA A 352 -10.63 0.61 13.98
C ALA A 352 -12.00 0.83 13.32
N TYR A 353 -12.94 -0.10 13.49
CA TYR A 353 -14.32 0.09 13.02
C TYR A 353 -15.03 1.26 13.72
N LEU A 354 -14.87 1.42 15.03
CA LEU A 354 -15.47 2.54 15.77
C LEU A 354 -15.01 3.89 15.19
N VAL A 355 -13.71 4.04 14.95
CA VAL A 355 -13.14 5.26 14.34
C VAL A 355 -13.72 5.52 12.95
N SER A 356 -13.79 4.49 12.10
CA SER A 356 -14.34 4.62 10.75
C SER A 356 -15.83 4.96 10.76
N ILE A 357 -16.61 4.28 11.60
CA ILE A 357 -18.06 4.51 11.75
C ILE A 357 -18.33 5.93 12.25
N GLU A 358 -17.58 6.40 13.25
CA GLU A 358 -17.73 7.75 13.80
C GLU A 358 -17.53 8.82 12.72
N LYS A 359 -16.50 8.69 11.88
CA LYS A 359 -16.23 9.62 10.78
C LYS A 359 -17.35 9.61 9.74
N ILE A 360 -17.78 8.42 9.32
CA ILE A 360 -18.87 8.26 8.35
C ILE A 360 -20.17 8.83 8.91
N TYR A 361 -20.49 8.52 10.17
CA TYR A 361 -21.68 9.02 10.86
C TYR A 361 -21.68 10.56 10.94
N ASN A 362 -20.56 11.16 11.33
CA ASN A 362 -20.44 12.61 11.41
C ASN A 362 -20.66 13.26 10.03
N PHE A 363 -20.13 12.67 8.96
CA PHE A 363 -20.39 13.13 7.60
C PHE A 363 -21.89 13.10 7.24
N TYR A 364 -22.59 11.99 7.49
CA TYR A 364 -24.04 11.89 7.23
C TYR A 364 -24.88 12.85 8.08
N ARG A 365 -24.47 13.06 9.34
CA ARG A 365 -25.12 14.00 10.25
C ARG A 365 -24.99 15.44 9.75
N GLU A 366 -23.79 15.82 9.32
CA GLU A 366 -23.51 17.17 8.76
C GLU A 366 -24.18 17.38 7.41
N ALA A 367 -24.33 16.33 6.60
CA ALA A 367 -25.06 16.37 5.33
C ALA A 367 -26.59 16.52 5.50
N GLY A 368 -27.12 16.53 6.73
CA GLY A 368 -28.54 16.71 7.00
C GLY A 368 -29.41 15.46 6.78
N VAL A 369 -28.79 14.29 6.62
CA VAL A 369 -29.50 13.00 6.44
C VAL A 369 -30.11 12.51 7.77
N SER A 370 -29.76 13.14 8.89
CA SER A 370 -30.21 12.83 10.25
C SER A 370 -31.69 13.13 10.56
N SER A 371 -32.53 13.44 9.57
CA SER A 371 -33.98 13.58 9.77
C SER A 371 -34.79 12.28 9.61
N VAL A 372 -34.13 11.14 9.33
CA VAL A 372 -34.82 9.87 8.99
C VAL A 372 -34.31 8.62 9.75
N ILE A 373 -33.49 8.77 10.80
CA ILE A 373 -33.10 7.63 11.68
C ILE A 373 -33.70 7.79 13.06
#